data_AF-A0A9P0JT81-F1
#
_entry.id   AF-A0A9P0JT81-F1
#
_cell.length_a   1.000
_cell.length_b   1.000
_cell.length_c   1.000
_cell.angle_alpha   90.00
_cell.angle_beta   90.00
_cell.angle_gamma   90.00
#
_symmetry.space_group_name_H-M   'P 1'
#
loop_
_entity.id
_entity.type
_entity.pdbx_description
1 polymer ?
#
loop_
_entity_poly.entity_id
_entity_poly.type
_entity_poly.pdbx_seq_one_letter_code
_entity_poly.pdbx_strand_id
1 'polypeptide(L)'
;MVEEFQKQYSALNIPYPPDTVQSQLEAQDKEIKSDIEKFKAESNSRIAEYKKQLAHLESLIPYDQMTMEDYRDAFPDEALDPINRPTFWPHNKEEQLDYVSKDAPSSH
;
A
#
# COMPACT_ATOMS: atom_id res chain seq x y z
N MET A 1 26.68 66.25 7.71
CA MET A 1 27.21 64.87 7.79
C MET A 1 26.41 63.97 8.73
N VAL A 2 26.50 64.04 10.07
CA VAL A 2 25.76 63.10 10.94
C VAL A 2 24.23 63.28 10.88
N GLU A 3 23.75 64.53 10.84
CA GLU A 3 22.30 64.82 10.74
C GLU A 3 21.69 64.38 9.41
N GLU A 4 22.45 64.43 8.31
CA GLU A 4 21.98 63.97 6.99
C GLU A 4 21.81 62.45 6.95
N PHE A 5 22.72 61.69 7.57
CA PHE A 5 22.60 60.24 7.70
C PHE A 5 21.38 59.84 8.56
N GLN A 6 21.14 60.55 9.66
CA GLN A 6 19.98 60.29 10.52
C GLN A 6 18.66 60.59 9.81
N LYS A 7 18.62 61.63 8.96
CA LYS A 7 17.44 62.01 8.18
C LYS A 7 17.17 61.03 7.03
N GLN A 8 18.23 60.52 6.39
CA GLN A 8 18.11 59.51 5.33
C GLN A 8 17.73 58.13 5.89
N TYR A 9 18.22 57.75 7.07
CA TYR A 9 17.89 56.47 7.70
C TYR A 9 16.45 56.44 8.23
N SER A 10 15.96 57.56 8.80
CA SER A 10 14.57 57.67 9.24
C SER A 10 13.57 57.82 8.10
N ALA A 11 14.01 58.31 6.93
CA ALA A 11 13.20 58.35 5.70
C ALA A 11 13.12 56.99 4.99
N LEU A 12 14.05 56.07 5.28
CA LEU A 12 14.06 54.73 4.66
C LEU A 12 13.07 53.81 5.39
N ASN A 13 11.80 53.86 4.99
CA ASN A 13 10.82 52.87 5.39
C ASN A 13 10.94 51.64 4.48
N ILE A 14 11.39 50.51 5.04
CA ILE A 14 11.50 49.24 4.30
C ILE A 14 10.16 48.51 4.45
N PRO A 15 9.30 48.45 3.41
CA PRO A 15 8.04 47.75 3.50
C PRO A 15 8.28 46.25 3.66
N TYR A 16 7.51 45.61 4.54
CA TYR A 16 7.54 44.16 4.72
C TYR A 16 7.06 43.48 3.43
N PRO A 17 7.74 42.42 2.95
CA PRO A 17 7.34 41.74 1.72
C PRO A 17 5.94 41.13 1.87
N PRO A 18 5.11 41.16 0.79
CA PRO A 18 3.79 40.55 0.81
C PRO A 18 3.90 39.03 0.97
N ASP A 19 3.08 38.46 1.87
CA ASP A 19 3.08 37.03 2.13
C ASP A 19 2.29 36.29 1.05
N THR A 20 2.99 35.56 0.19
CA THR A 20 2.43 34.76 -0.91
C THR A 20 2.48 33.26 -0.63
N VAL A 21 3.15 32.84 0.44
CA VAL A 21 3.43 31.43 0.73
C VAL A 21 2.41 30.82 1.68
N GLN A 22 1.73 31.63 2.49
CA GLN A 22 0.77 31.15 3.46
C GLN A 22 -0.42 30.41 2.83
N SER A 23 -0.93 30.88 1.69
CA SER A 23 -2.02 30.18 0.98
C SER A 23 -1.57 28.85 0.35
N GLN A 24 -0.30 28.74 -0.03
CA GLN A 24 0.25 27.50 -0.58
C GLN A 24 0.43 26.45 0.51
N LEU A 25 0.87 26.86 1.71
CA LEU A 25 0.97 26.00 2.88
C LEU A 25 -0.39 25.47 3.32
N GLU A 26 -1.42 26.32 3.38
CA GLU A 26 -2.77 25.88 3.74
C GLU A 26 -3.35 24.85 2.76
N ALA A 27 -3.06 24.99 1.46
CA ALA A 27 -3.47 24.03 0.45
C ALA A 27 -2.77 22.67 0.65
N GLN A 28 -1.46 22.68 0.86
CA GLN A 28 -0.67 21.46 1.12
C GLN A 28 -1.09 20.78 2.42
N ASP A 29 -1.34 21.55 3.49
CA ASP A 29 -1.80 21.03 4.77
C ASP A 29 -3.14 20.28 4.65
N LYS A 30 -4.04 20.78 3.81
CA LYS A 30 -5.34 20.13 3.56
C LYS A 30 -5.19 18.83 2.79
N GLU A 31 -4.34 18.82 1.76
CA GLU A 31 -4.06 17.63 0.95
C GLU A 31 -3.42 16.53 1.81
N ILE A 32 -2.37 16.88 2.55
CA ILE A 32 -1.65 15.96 3.44
C ILE A 32 -2.58 15.39 4.52
N LYS A 33 -3.46 16.21 5.12
CA LYS A 33 -4.43 15.72 6.11
C LYS A 33 -5.38 14.67 5.51
N SER A 34 -5.91 14.92 4.32
CA SER A 34 -6.74 13.96 3.58
C SER A 34 -5.99 12.66 3.33
N ASP A 35 -4.74 12.73 2.90
CA ASP A 35 -3.95 11.55 2.57
C ASP A 35 -3.55 10.75 3.81
N ILE A 36 -3.26 11.41 4.92
CA ILE A 36 -3.05 10.75 6.22
C ILE A 36 -4.31 10.01 6.66
N GLU A 37 -5.49 10.61 6.51
CA GLU A 37 -6.76 9.98 6.87
C GLU A 37 -7.04 8.73 6.00
N LYS A 38 -6.84 8.84 4.68
CA LYS A 38 -6.95 7.69 3.76
C LYS A 38 -5.97 6.60 4.13
N PHE A 39 -4.69 6.94 4.33
CA PHE A 39 -3.66 5.97 4.68
C PHE A 39 -3.97 5.25 6.00
N LYS A 40 -4.47 5.97 7.01
CA LYS A 40 -4.93 5.37 8.27
C LYS A 40 -6.07 4.39 8.05
N ALA A 41 -7.08 4.76 7.25
CA ALA A 41 -8.21 3.90 6.96
C ALA A 41 -7.78 2.62 6.22
N GLU A 42 -6.98 2.75 5.18
CA GLU A 42 -6.42 1.63 4.41
C GLU A 42 -5.54 0.72 5.28
N SER A 43 -4.68 1.32 6.11
CA SER A 43 -3.82 0.58 7.03
C SER A 43 -4.64 -0.21 8.06
N ASN A 44 -5.69 0.40 8.63
CA ASN A 44 -6.57 -0.29 9.57
C ASN A 44 -7.33 -1.44 8.89
N SER A 45 -7.79 -1.26 7.66
CA SER A 45 -8.40 -2.33 6.87
C SER A 45 -7.42 -3.49 6.66
N ARG A 46 -6.18 -3.18 6.26
CA ARG A 46 -5.13 -4.18 6.05
C ARG A 46 -4.76 -4.92 7.34
N ILE A 47 -4.70 -4.22 8.47
CA ILE A 47 -4.47 -4.83 9.79
C ILE A 47 -5.60 -5.80 10.14
N ALA A 48 -6.86 -5.43 9.88
CA ALA A 48 -8.00 -6.30 10.14
C ALA A 48 -7.94 -7.58 9.27
N GLU A 49 -7.58 -7.44 8.00
CA GLU A 49 -7.38 -8.57 7.10
C GLU A 49 -6.27 -9.50 7.57
N TYR A 50 -5.09 -8.97 7.90
CA TYR A 50 -3.98 -9.78 8.41
C TYR A 50 -4.28 -10.45 9.74
N LYS A 51 -5.03 -9.80 10.64
CA LYS A 51 -5.49 -10.46 11.88
C LYS A 51 -6.39 -11.65 11.60
N LYS A 52 -7.27 -11.56 10.59
CA LYS A 52 -8.11 -12.69 10.17
C LYS A 52 -7.25 -13.83 9.59
N GLN A 53 -6.27 -13.50 8.76
CA GLN A 53 -5.34 -14.50 8.20
C GLN A 53 -4.50 -15.18 9.29
N LEU A 54 -3.99 -14.42 10.26
CA LEU A 54 -3.26 -14.98 11.40
C LEU A 54 -4.14 -15.91 12.24
N ALA A 55 -5.36 -15.49 12.56
CA ALA A 55 -6.30 -16.34 13.30
C ALA A 55 -6.64 -17.63 12.55
N HIS A 56 -6.74 -17.55 11.22
CA HIS A 56 -6.91 -18.75 10.38
C HIS A 56 -5.68 -19.66 10.48
N LEU A 57 -4.46 -19.14 10.29
CA LEU A 57 -3.23 -19.91 10.40
C LEU A 57 -3.03 -20.54 11.79
N GLU A 58 -3.37 -19.83 12.86
CA GLU A 58 -3.32 -20.35 14.23
C GLU A 58 -4.35 -21.47 14.49
N SER A 59 -5.47 -21.48 13.76
CA SER A 59 -6.48 -22.53 13.86
C SER A 59 -6.12 -23.80 13.08
N LEU A 60 -5.11 -23.74 12.20
CA LEU A 60 -4.70 -24.87 11.38
C LEU A 60 -3.89 -25.87 12.20
N ILE A 61 -4.07 -27.15 11.86
CA ILE A 61 -3.23 -28.23 12.35
C ILE A 61 -1.80 -28.00 11.80
N PRO A 62 -0.75 -28.23 12.59
CA PRO A 62 0.62 -28.18 12.08
C PRO A 62 0.79 -29.04 10.81
N TYR A 63 1.45 -28.49 9.79
CA TYR A 63 1.58 -29.14 8.48
C TYR A 63 2.13 -30.57 8.52
N ASP A 64 3.01 -30.90 9.49
CA ASP A 64 3.58 -32.24 9.67
C ASP A 64 2.55 -33.29 10.13
N GLN A 65 1.43 -32.84 10.70
CA GLN A 65 0.34 -33.70 11.18
C GLN A 65 -0.95 -33.56 10.37
N MET A 66 -0.96 -32.72 9.34
CA MET A 66 -2.13 -32.46 8.52
C MET A 66 -2.26 -33.53 7.42
N THR A 67 -3.45 -34.09 7.25
CA THR A 67 -3.72 -35.00 6.13
C THR A 67 -4.02 -34.24 4.85
N MET A 68 -3.96 -34.91 3.70
CA MET A 68 -4.34 -34.28 2.42
C MET A 68 -5.83 -33.89 2.36
N GLU A 69 -6.68 -34.56 3.15
CA GLU A 69 -8.10 -34.26 3.29
C GLU A 69 -8.29 -32.97 4.13
N ASP A 70 -7.61 -32.87 5.27
CA ASP A 70 -7.60 -31.65 6.09
C ASP A 70 -7.03 -30.44 5.33
N TYR A 71 -5.99 -30.66 4.50
CA TYR A 71 -5.45 -29.61 3.64
C TYR A 71 -6.48 -29.12 2.62
N ARG A 72 -7.28 -30.03 2.06
CA ARG A 72 -8.36 -29.67 1.13
C ARG A 72 -9.45 -28.84 1.81
N ASP A 73 -9.79 -29.15 3.05
CA ASP A 73 -10.78 -28.40 3.82
C ASP A 73 -10.25 -27.02 4.25
N ALA A 74 -8.97 -26.93 4.62
CA ALA A 74 -8.32 -25.68 4.99
C ALA A 74 -8.04 -24.76 3.78
N PHE A 75 -7.58 -25.33 2.67
CA PHE A 75 -7.13 -24.61 1.47
C PHE A 75 -7.81 -25.16 0.21
N PRO A 76 -9.14 -25.02 0.06
CA PRO A 76 -9.87 -25.60 -1.05
C PRO A 76 -9.42 -25.05 -2.42
N ASP A 77 -8.95 -23.80 -2.45
CA ASP A 77 -8.46 -23.14 -3.67
C ASP A 77 -7.08 -23.60 -4.12
N GLU A 78 -6.24 -24.12 -3.22
CA GLU A 78 -4.88 -24.59 -3.55
C GLU A 78 -4.77 -26.11 -3.59
N ALA A 79 -5.73 -26.82 -2.98
CA ALA A 79 -5.74 -28.27 -2.96
C ALA A 79 -5.89 -28.88 -4.35
N LEU A 80 -5.25 -30.03 -4.54
CA LEU A 80 -5.39 -30.86 -5.73
C LEU A 80 -6.86 -31.27 -5.87
N ASP A 81 -7.50 -30.81 -6.94
CA ASP A 81 -8.88 -31.15 -7.25
C ASP A 81 -9.02 -31.72 -8.67
N PRO A 82 -8.70 -33.01 -8.88
CA PRO A 82 -8.74 -33.62 -10.21
C PRO A 82 -10.13 -33.61 -10.86
N ILE A 83 -11.20 -33.43 -10.07
CA ILE A 83 -12.58 -33.47 -10.54
C ILE A 83 -12.97 -32.12 -11.15
N ASN A 84 -12.78 -31.02 -10.41
CA ASN A 84 -13.21 -29.69 -10.86
C ASN A 84 -12.10 -28.89 -11.55
N ARG A 85 -10.82 -29.15 -11.22
CA ARG A 85 -9.65 -28.41 -11.70
C ARG A 85 -8.50 -29.37 -12.03
N PRO A 86 -8.63 -30.14 -13.14
CA PRO A 86 -7.60 -31.08 -13.54
C PRO A 86 -6.31 -30.33 -13.91
N THR A 87 -5.22 -30.67 -13.24
CA THR A 87 -3.87 -30.19 -13.55
C THR A 87 -3.01 -31.35 -14.02
N PHE A 88 -2.08 -31.08 -14.94
CA PHE A 88 -1.12 -32.07 -15.42
C PHE A 88 0.05 -32.20 -14.45
N TRP A 89 0.62 -33.40 -14.33
CA TRP A 89 1.83 -33.60 -13.53
C TRP A 89 3.07 -33.12 -14.31
N PRO A 90 4.00 -32.37 -13.70
CA PRO A 90 4.05 -31.92 -12.31
C PRO A 90 3.02 -30.82 -12.06
N HIS A 91 2.29 -30.89 -10.95
CA HIS A 91 1.23 -29.94 -10.60
C HIS A 91 1.77 -28.56 -10.19
N ASN A 92 2.88 -28.12 -10.79
CA ASN A 92 3.41 -26.77 -10.67
C ASN A 92 2.70 -25.88 -11.71
N LYS A 93 2.61 -24.58 -11.41
CA LYS A 93 1.93 -23.63 -12.28
C LYS A 93 2.60 -23.53 -13.66
N GLU A 94 3.91 -23.73 -13.72
CA GLU A 94 4.74 -23.50 -14.91
C GLU A 94 4.60 -24.59 -15.98
N GLU A 95 4.28 -25.83 -15.59
CA GLU A 95 4.13 -26.95 -16.53
C GLU A 95 2.66 -27.22 -16.88
N GLN A 96 1.74 -26.36 -16.45
CA GLN A 96 0.36 -26.42 -16.90
C GLN A 96 0.22 -25.85 -18.31
N LEU A 97 -0.70 -26.42 -19.10
CA LEU A 97 -0.93 -26.04 -20.48
C LEU A 97 -1.40 -24.59 -20.66
N ASP A 98 -2.03 -24.03 -19.64
CA ASP A 98 -2.55 -22.66 -19.58
C ASP A 98 -1.56 -21.66 -18.97
N TYR A 99 -0.32 -22.09 -18.70
CA TYR A 99 0.69 -21.20 -18.12
C TYR A 99 1.13 -20.11 -19.09
N VAL A 100 0.95 -18.85 -18.69
CA VAL A 100 1.54 -17.69 -19.33
C VAL A 100 2.70 -17.20 -18.48
N SER A 101 3.91 -17.21 -19.05
CA SER A 101 5.10 -16.69 -18.38
C SER A 101 4.89 -15.21 -17.99
N LYS A 102 5.36 -14.84 -16.79
CA LYS A 102 5.27 -13.46 -16.28
C LYS A 102 6.01 -12.45 -17.18
N ASP A 103 6.99 -12.93 -17.94
CA ASP A 103 7.79 -12.13 -18.87
C ASP A 103 7.27 -12.20 -20.33
N ALA A 104 6.17 -12.92 -20.57
CA ALA A 104 5.58 -12.97 -21.90
C ALA A 104 4.99 -11.59 -22.26
N PRO A 105 5.27 -11.04 -23.46
CA PRO A 105 4.62 -9.82 -23.89
C PRO A 105 3.12 -10.06 -23.91
N SER A 106 2.36 -9.19 -23.24
CA SER A 106 0.89 -9.25 -23.23
C SER A 106 0.39 -9.27 -24.67
N SER A 107 -0.16 -10.40 -25.11
CA SER A 107 -0.76 -10.48 -26.43
C SER A 107 -2.05 -9.67 -26.39
N HIS A 108 -1.97 -8.45 -26.94
CA HIS A 108 -3.13 -7.62 -27.26
C HIS A 108 -3.93 -8.22 -28.41
#